data_AF-A0A1Y4M2M1-F1
#
_entry.id   AF-A0A1Y4M2M1-F1
#
_cell.length_a   1.000
_cell.length_b   1.000
_cell.length_c   1.000
_cell.angle_alpha   90.00
_cell.angle_beta   90.00
_cell.angle_gamma   90.00
#
_symmetry.space_group_name_H-M   'P 1'
#
loop_
_entity.id
_entity.type
_entity.pdbx_description
1 polymer ?
#
loop_
_entity_poly.entity_id
_entity_poly.type
_entity_poly.pdbx_seq_one_letter_code
_entity_poly.pdbx_strand_id
1 'polypeptide(L)'
;MLPIEQLPIPLLEWYRDNARTLPWREDPTPYHVWVSEIMLQQTRVAAVLDYYARFMAELPDVAALAQVPEGRLMKLWQGLGYYSRARNLQAAARQIMEEYGGVFPSQYDQVRALKGVGDYTAGAICSIAFKQPVPAVDGNVLRVVTRINGDERDITAQATKRAIAAQLSPIIPLHAPDKFTQAMMELGATVCLPNGAPQCQRCPARDFCVAYAQDSWSRIPVKAPKRPRRIEERTVWLLIHENRVALRQRPPKGLLAGLWEFPNELGTQLPPEWTGDMPQGRFGGVARHIFSHVEWHLTAQVVRLEEDQLPTGWVWCTWQELADIYAVPNAFAGVMDVVKEEIQG
;
A
#
# COMPACT_ATOMS: atom_id res chain seq x y z
N MET A 1 -12.70 -34.68 2.56
CA MET A 1 -13.16 -33.47 1.85
C MET A 1 -13.06 -32.31 2.81
N LEU A 2 -12.26 -31.30 2.49
CA LEU A 2 -12.21 -30.07 3.29
C LEU A 2 -13.51 -29.28 3.08
N PRO A 3 -14.05 -28.60 4.11
CA PRO A 3 -15.26 -27.80 3.96
C PRO A 3 -15.19 -26.76 2.85
N ILE A 4 -14.00 -26.18 2.60
CA ILE A 4 -13.78 -25.21 1.50
C ILE A 4 -14.11 -25.76 0.11
N GLU A 5 -14.08 -27.07 -0.10
CA GLU A 5 -14.38 -27.70 -1.39
C GLU A 5 -15.86 -27.50 -1.80
N GLN A 6 -16.74 -27.16 -0.86
CA GLN A 6 -18.15 -26.84 -1.11
C GLN A 6 -18.38 -25.38 -1.53
N LEU A 7 -17.38 -24.51 -1.38
CA LEU A 7 -17.52 -23.06 -1.58
C LEU A 7 -17.72 -22.59 -3.03
N PRO A 8 -17.13 -23.20 -4.08
CA PRO A 8 -17.07 -22.55 -5.39
C PRO A 8 -18.42 -22.12 -5.99
N ILE A 9 -19.42 -23.01 -5.98
CA ILE A 9 -20.74 -22.70 -6.56
C ILE A 9 -21.47 -21.61 -5.73
N PRO A 10 -21.70 -21.79 -4.41
CA PRO A 10 -22.36 -20.77 -3.58
C PRO A 10 -21.65 -19.41 -3.61
N LEU A 11 -20.32 -19.41 -3.69
CA LEU A 11 -19.52 -18.19 -3.74
C LEU A 11 -19.73 -17.41 -5.04
N LEU A 12 -19.75 -18.10 -6.19
CA LEU A 12 -19.96 -17.45 -7.49
C LEU A 12 -21.38 -16.89 -7.60
N GLU A 13 -22.38 -17.62 -7.10
CA GLU A 13 -23.77 -17.14 -7.03
C GLU A 13 -23.89 -15.89 -6.14
N TRP A 14 -23.31 -15.95 -4.94
CA TRP A 14 -23.29 -14.80 -4.03
C TRP A 14 -22.57 -13.60 -4.66
N TYR A 15 -21.43 -13.82 -5.33
CA TYR A 15 -20.65 -12.75 -5.91
C TYR A 15 -21.37 -12.04 -7.05
N ARG A 16 -22.13 -12.77 -7.88
CA ARG A 16 -22.98 -12.19 -8.93
C ARG A 16 -23.89 -11.09 -8.39
N ASP A 17 -24.45 -11.30 -7.20
CA ASP A 17 -25.48 -10.41 -6.62
C ASP A 17 -24.90 -9.38 -5.64
N ASN A 18 -23.65 -9.55 -5.19
CA ASN A 18 -23.05 -8.75 -4.11
C ASN A 18 -21.73 -8.05 -4.48
N ALA A 19 -21.20 -8.26 -5.68
CA ALA A 19 -19.95 -7.63 -6.10
C ALA A 19 -20.06 -6.10 -6.10
N ARG A 20 -19.13 -5.42 -5.42
CA ARG A 20 -18.97 -3.96 -5.57
C ARG A 20 -18.45 -3.62 -6.96
N THR A 21 -19.06 -2.61 -7.57
CA THR A 21 -18.53 -1.91 -8.75
C THR A 21 -17.27 -1.15 -8.35
N LEU A 22 -16.17 -1.44 -9.03
CA LEU A 22 -14.86 -0.81 -8.81
C LEU A 22 -14.22 -0.54 -10.17
N PRO A 23 -13.51 0.59 -10.35
CA PRO A 23 -12.98 0.97 -11.67
C PRO A 23 -12.11 -0.11 -12.34
N TRP A 24 -11.23 -0.75 -11.56
CA TRP A 24 -10.34 -1.81 -12.04
C TRP A 24 -11.03 -3.16 -12.29
N ARG A 25 -12.32 -3.30 -11.93
CA ARG A 25 -13.13 -4.48 -12.27
C ARG A 25 -13.95 -4.31 -13.54
N GLU A 26 -14.30 -3.07 -13.87
CA GLU A 26 -15.07 -2.74 -15.08
C GLU A 26 -14.21 -2.91 -16.33
N ASP A 27 -12.91 -2.60 -16.23
CA ASP A 27 -11.92 -2.84 -17.28
C ASP A 27 -10.68 -3.59 -16.72
N PRO A 28 -10.75 -4.93 -16.61
CA PRO A 28 -9.74 -5.74 -15.94
C PRO A 28 -8.55 -6.08 -16.85
N THR A 29 -7.96 -5.10 -17.54
CA THR A 29 -6.72 -5.31 -18.28
C THR A 29 -5.57 -5.71 -17.33
N PRO A 30 -4.52 -6.41 -17.80
CA PRO A 30 -3.38 -6.77 -16.96
C PRO A 30 -2.75 -5.56 -16.25
N TYR A 31 -2.68 -4.42 -16.93
CA TYR A 31 -2.16 -3.18 -16.35
C TYR A 31 -3.07 -2.63 -15.25
N HIS A 32 -4.38 -2.56 -15.50
CA HIS A 32 -5.35 -2.05 -14.52
C HIS A 32 -5.38 -2.90 -13.26
N VAL A 33 -5.45 -4.23 -13.43
CA VAL A 33 -5.43 -5.19 -12.32
C VAL A 33 -4.12 -5.06 -11.56
N TRP A 34 -2.98 -5.04 -12.24
CA TRP A 34 -1.67 -4.93 -11.58
C TRP A 34 -1.56 -3.66 -10.74
N VAL A 35 -1.90 -2.49 -11.29
CA VAL A 35 -1.84 -1.21 -10.57
C VAL A 35 -2.76 -1.24 -9.35
N SER A 36 -4.02 -1.67 -9.51
CA SER A 36 -4.97 -1.73 -8.38
C SER A 36 -4.50 -2.69 -7.29
N GLU A 37 -3.99 -3.87 -7.68
CA GLU A 37 -3.52 -4.87 -6.73
C GLU A 37 -2.32 -4.38 -5.92
N ILE A 38 -1.38 -3.66 -6.55
CA ILE A 38 -0.26 -3.04 -5.83
C ILE A 38 -0.75 -1.92 -4.89
N MET A 39 -1.70 -1.08 -5.33
CA MET A 39 -2.27 -0.03 -4.47
C MET A 39 -3.02 -0.60 -3.27
N LEU A 40 -3.76 -1.70 -3.44
CA LEU A 40 -4.56 -2.34 -2.39
C LEU A 40 -3.74 -3.10 -1.34
N GLN A 41 -2.43 -3.31 -1.56
CA GLN A 41 -1.56 -3.91 -0.55
C GLN A 41 -1.52 -3.07 0.72
N GLN A 42 -2.19 -3.54 1.77
CA GLN A 42 -2.30 -2.86 3.07
C GLN A 42 -2.98 -1.48 3.01
N THR A 43 -3.78 -1.22 1.97
CA THR A 43 -4.56 0.01 1.83
C THR A 43 -6.03 -0.36 1.59
N ARG A 44 -6.96 0.38 2.21
CA ARG A 44 -8.41 0.12 2.06
C ARG A 44 -8.89 0.63 0.70
N VAL A 45 -9.85 -0.07 0.10
CA VAL A 45 -10.47 0.28 -1.19
C VAL A 45 -10.88 1.75 -1.27
N ALA A 46 -11.59 2.27 -0.25
CA ALA A 46 -12.07 3.65 -0.23
C ALA A 46 -10.93 4.68 -0.36
N ALA A 47 -9.76 4.40 0.22
CA ALA A 47 -8.60 5.27 0.11
C ALA A 47 -7.89 5.13 -1.24
N VAL A 48 -8.09 4.05 -1.99
CA VAL A 48 -7.43 3.79 -3.28
C VAL A 48 -8.16 4.43 -4.45
N LEU A 49 -9.49 4.61 -4.39
CA LEU A 49 -10.30 5.07 -5.52
C LEU A 49 -9.76 6.36 -6.16
N ASP A 50 -9.56 7.42 -5.37
CA ASP A 50 -9.09 8.71 -5.88
C ASP A 50 -7.64 8.66 -6.37
N TYR A 51 -6.82 7.79 -5.79
CA TYR A 51 -5.45 7.60 -6.24
C TYR A 51 -5.40 6.85 -7.56
N TYR A 52 -6.18 5.78 -7.68
CA TYR A 52 -6.29 5.01 -8.90
C TYR A 52 -6.77 5.90 -10.06
N ALA A 53 -7.83 6.69 -9.85
CA ALA A 53 -8.34 7.59 -10.88
C ALA A 53 -7.28 8.58 -11.39
N ARG A 54 -6.59 9.28 -10.48
CA ARG A 54 -5.52 10.23 -10.85
C ARG A 54 -4.32 9.53 -11.51
N PHE A 55 -3.95 8.36 -10.99
CA PHE A 55 -2.83 7.58 -11.52
C PHE A 55 -3.11 7.11 -12.95
N MET A 56 -4.30 6.56 -13.20
CA MET A 56 -4.69 6.07 -14.53
C MET A 56 -4.88 7.22 -15.53
N ALA A 57 -5.30 8.40 -15.09
CA ALA A 57 -5.41 9.58 -15.94
C ALA A 57 -4.05 10.06 -16.48
N GLU A 58 -2.98 9.93 -15.67
CA GLU A 58 -1.65 10.39 -16.06
C GLU A 58 -0.76 9.27 -16.62
N LEU A 59 -0.91 8.06 -16.10
CA LEU A 59 -0.11 6.88 -16.44
C LEU A 59 -1.05 5.76 -16.95
N PRO A 60 -1.66 5.93 -18.13
CA PRO A 60 -2.71 5.04 -18.62
C PRO A 60 -2.21 3.64 -19.02
N ASP A 61 -0.90 3.47 -19.25
CA ASP A 61 -0.32 2.22 -19.69
C ASP A 61 1.09 1.95 -19.13
N VAL A 62 1.62 0.77 -19.46
CA VAL A 62 2.97 0.33 -19.06
C VAL A 62 4.06 1.28 -19.54
N ALA A 63 3.94 1.83 -20.75
CA ALA A 63 4.96 2.70 -21.32
C ALA A 63 5.02 4.04 -20.60
N ALA A 64 3.86 4.65 -20.31
CA ALA A 64 3.75 5.88 -19.53
C ALA A 64 4.36 5.72 -18.14
N LEU A 65 4.06 4.61 -17.45
CA LEU A 65 4.63 4.30 -16.14
C LEU A 65 6.16 4.04 -16.19
N ALA A 66 6.66 3.38 -17.24
CA ALA A 66 8.09 3.14 -17.39
C ALA A 66 8.89 4.44 -17.57
N GLN A 67 8.30 5.41 -18.30
CA GLN A 67 8.95 6.65 -18.72
C GLN A 67 8.79 7.81 -17.73
N VAL A 68 7.75 7.82 -16.89
CA VAL A 68 7.49 8.94 -15.97
C VAL A 68 8.70 9.22 -15.05
N PRO A 69 9.08 10.49 -14.84
CA PRO A 69 10.12 10.82 -13.87
C PRO A 69 9.77 10.34 -12.45
N GLU A 70 10.76 9.83 -11.70
CA GLU A 70 10.53 9.25 -10.36
C GLU A 70 9.85 10.24 -9.41
N GLY A 71 10.24 11.52 -9.43
CA GLY A 71 9.62 12.56 -8.60
C GLY A 71 8.11 12.69 -8.86
N ARG A 72 7.70 12.63 -10.13
CA ARG A 72 6.29 12.71 -10.51
C ARG A 72 5.52 11.45 -10.09
N LEU A 73 6.13 10.27 -10.23
CA LEU A 73 5.56 9.02 -9.72
C LEU A 73 5.38 9.04 -8.19
N MET A 74 6.38 9.52 -7.44
CA MET A 74 6.29 9.65 -5.98
C MET A 74 5.19 10.64 -5.59
N LYS A 75 4.97 11.67 -6.41
CA LYS A 75 3.91 12.65 -6.20
C LYS A 75 2.52 12.05 -6.41
N LEU A 76 2.31 11.30 -7.49
CA LEU A 76 1.07 10.54 -7.71
C LEU A 76 0.79 9.53 -6.58
N TRP A 77 1.85 8.97 -5.99
CA TRP A 77 1.76 8.01 -4.88
C TRP A 77 1.70 8.66 -3.49
N GLN A 78 1.84 9.97 -3.39
CA GLN A 78 1.98 10.68 -2.11
C GLN A 78 0.75 10.46 -1.24
N GLY A 79 0.94 9.80 -0.10
CA GLY A 79 -0.10 9.53 0.89
C GLY A 79 -0.62 8.09 0.91
N LEU A 80 -0.35 7.26 -0.12
CA LEU A 80 -0.66 5.82 -0.08
C LEU A 80 0.25 5.02 0.85
N GLY A 81 1.40 5.57 1.21
CA GLY A 81 2.43 4.88 2.00
C GLY A 81 3.12 3.75 1.24
N TYR A 82 4.12 3.13 1.89
CA TYR A 82 4.92 2.05 1.30
C TYR A 82 5.46 2.38 -0.11
N TYR A 83 6.18 3.49 -0.24
CA TYR A 83 6.65 4.05 -1.51
C TYR A 83 7.58 3.12 -2.32
N SER A 84 8.17 2.10 -1.70
CA SER A 84 8.86 1.04 -2.42
C SER A 84 7.96 0.29 -3.41
N ARG A 85 6.63 0.26 -3.17
CA ARG A 85 5.64 -0.29 -4.11
C ARG A 85 5.67 0.46 -5.43
N ALA A 86 5.57 1.79 -5.42
CA ALA A 86 5.62 2.60 -6.64
C ALA A 86 6.94 2.43 -7.40
N ARG A 87 8.07 2.40 -6.69
CA ARG A 87 9.37 2.16 -7.32
C ARG A 87 9.48 0.78 -7.96
N ASN A 88 9.04 -0.25 -7.26
CA ASN A 88 9.03 -1.60 -7.82
C ASN A 88 8.06 -1.70 -9.01
N LEU A 89 6.91 -1.02 -8.94
CA LEU A 89 5.94 -0.92 -10.02
C LEU A 89 6.60 -0.32 -11.28
N GLN A 90 7.28 0.82 -11.16
CA GLN A 90 8.01 1.41 -12.29
C GLN A 90 9.17 0.54 -12.78
N ALA A 91 9.94 -0.08 -11.87
CA ALA A 91 11.02 -0.98 -12.26
C ALA A 91 10.49 -2.19 -13.06
N ALA A 92 9.36 -2.76 -12.64
CA ALA A 92 8.68 -3.83 -13.38
C ALA A 92 8.07 -3.33 -14.70
N ALA A 93 7.57 -2.08 -14.77
CA ALA A 93 7.11 -1.50 -16.04
C ALA A 93 8.25 -1.40 -17.05
N ARG A 94 9.44 -0.94 -16.61
CA ARG A 94 10.66 -0.93 -17.43
C ARG A 94 11.07 -2.34 -17.86
N GLN A 95 11.00 -3.30 -16.93
CA GLN A 95 11.25 -4.71 -17.24
C GLN A 95 10.29 -5.23 -18.32
N ILE A 96 9.00 -4.89 -18.27
CA ILE A 96 8.02 -5.27 -19.31
C ILE A 96 8.38 -4.65 -20.66
N MET A 97 8.81 -3.39 -20.69
CA MET A 97 9.25 -2.73 -21.92
C MET A 97 10.49 -3.40 -22.52
N GLU A 98 11.48 -3.74 -21.69
CA GLU A 98 12.78 -4.25 -22.11
C GLU A 98 12.75 -5.75 -22.47
N GLU A 99 12.12 -6.58 -21.63
CA GLU A 99 12.17 -8.05 -21.77
C GLU A 99 10.97 -8.62 -22.56
N TYR A 100 9.84 -7.90 -22.60
CA TYR A 100 8.58 -8.39 -23.18
C TYR A 100 8.02 -7.46 -24.27
N GLY A 101 8.82 -6.50 -24.77
CA GLY A 101 8.44 -5.61 -25.87
C GLY A 101 7.25 -4.71 -25.56
N GLY A 102 7.04 -4.38 -24.29
CA GLY A 102 5.91 -3.55 -23.83
C GLY A 102 4.59 -4.32 -23.68
N VAL A 103 4.58 -5.62 -23.97
CA VAL A 103 3.39 -6.48 -23.77
C VAL A 103 3.47 -7.14 -22.39
N PHE A 104 2.41 -6.98 -21.60
CA PHE A 104 2.35 -7.57 -20.27
C PHE A 104 2.44 -9.11 -20.37
N PRO A 105 3.38 -9.78 -19.67
CA PRO A 105 3.52 -11.22 -19.75
C PRO A 105 2.28 -11.93 -19.20
N SER A 106 1.88 -13.05 -19.82
CA SER A 106 0.69 -13.79 -19.41
C SER A 106 1.00 -15.07 -18.64
N GLN A 107 2.22 -15.61 -18.71
CA GLN A 107 2.57 -16.83 -17.98
C GLN A 107 2.87 -16.53 -16.51
N TYR A 108 2.35 -17.34 -15.60
CA TYR A 108 2.49 -17.13 -14.15
C TYR A 108 3.94 -16.89 -13.74
N ASP A 109 4.88 -17.72 -14.19
CA ASP A 109 6.29 -17.60 -13.82
C ASP A 109 6.93 -16.30 -14.34
N GLN A 110 6.52 -15.83 -15.52
CA GLN A 110 6.98 -14.55 -16.08
C GLN A 110 6.42 -13.36 -15.30
N VAL A 111 5.11 -13.37 -15.01
CA VAL A 111 4.47 -12.34 -14.16
C VAL A 111 5.11 -12.31 -12.78
N ARG A 112 5.39 -13.49 -12.20
CA ARG A 112 5.97 -13.64 -10.87
C ARG A 112 7.44 -13.20 -10.80
N ALA A 113 8.14 -13.22 -11.93
CA ALA A 113 9.52 -12.73 -12.04
C ALA A 113 9.61 -11.20 -12.05
N LEU A 114 8.50 -10.49 -12.31
CA LEU A 114 8.48 -9.03 -12.31
C LEU A 114 8.84 -8.45 -10.93
N LYS A 115 9.59 -7.34 -10.93
CA LYS A 115 10.01 -6.67 -9.70
C LYS A 115 8.81 -6.29 -8.81
N GLY A 116 8.85 -6.75 -7.56
CA GLY A 116 7.80 -6.44 -6.57
C GLY A 116 6.52 -7.27 -6.72
N VAL A 117 6.46 -8.21 -7.66
CA VAL A 117 5.35 -9.14 -7.82
C VAL A 117 5.65 -10.43 -7.03
N GLY A 118 4.83 -10.67 -6.00
CA GLY A 118 4.84 -11.91 -5.21
C GLY A 118 3.78 -12.91 -5.67
N ASP A 119 3.70 -14.08 -5.01
CA ASP A 119 2.78 -15.17 -5.38
C ASP A 119 1.32 -14.70 -5.43
N TYR A 120 0.91 -13.89 -4.46
CA TYR A 120 -0.42 -13.26 -4.42
C TYR A 120 -0.70 -12.43 -5.67
N THR A 121 0.17 -11.47 -5.97
CA THR A 121 -0.06 -10.51 -7.07
C THR A 121 0.03 -11.20 -8.43
N ALA A 122 0.94 -12.17 -8.59
CA ALA A 122 1.00 -12.99 -9.79
C ALA A 122 -0.30 -13.80 -9.98
N GLY A 123 -0.78 -14.44 -8.91
CA GLY A 123 -2.06 -15.16 -8.91
C GLY A 123 -3.23 -14.25 -9.28
N ALA A 124 -3.31 -13.06 -8.69
CA ALA A 124 -4.38 -12.09 -8.96
C ALA A 124 -4.37 -11.61 -10.42
N ILE A 125 -3.21 -11.22 -10.96
CA ILE A 125 -3.10 -10.79 -12.36
C ILE A 125 -3.47 -11.93 -13.31
N CYS A 126 -2.89 -13.11 -13.10
CA CYS A 126 -3.08 -14.26 -13.99
C CYS A 126 -4.51 -14.78 -13.97
N SER A 127 -5.16 -14.82 -12.81
CA SER A 127 -6.54 -15.28 -12.73
C SER A 127 -7.54 -14.24 -13.21
N ILE A 128 -7.36 -12.95 -12.87
CA ILE A 128 -8.34 -11.91 -13.21
C ILE A 128 -8.20 -11.47 -14.67
N ALA A 129 -7.00 -11.12 -15.11
CA ALA A 129 -6.79 -10.57 -16.45
C ALA A 129 -6.62 -11.65 -17.52
N PHE A 130 -5.99 -12.78 -17.17
CA PHE A 130 -5.68 -13.86 -18.12
C PHE A 130 -6.54 -15.12 -17.93
N LYS A 131 -7.49 -15.09 -16.99
CA LYS A 131 -8.43 -16.21 -16.71
C LYS A 131 -7.72 -17.55 -16.46
N GLN A 132 -6.55 -17.52 -15.83
CA GLN A 132 -5.84 -18.73 -15.46
C GLN A 132 -6.33 -19.25 -14.10
N PRO A 133 -6.50 -20.56 -13.92
CA PRO A 133 -6.99 -21.16 -12.67
C PRO A 133 -5.87 -21.25 -11.62
N VAL A 134 -5.29 -20.10 -11.25
CA VAL A 134 -4.20 -19.99 -10.26
C VAL A 134 -4.68 -19.24 -9.02
N PRO A 135 -4.25 -19.65 -7.81
CA PRO A 135 -4.73 -19.06 -6.57
C PRO A 135 -4.09 -17.69 -6.30
N ALA A 136 -4.90 -16.72 -5.87
CA ALA A 136 -4.45 -15.44 -5.33
C ALA A 136 -4.75 -15.38 -3.82
N VAL A 137 -3.73 -15.51 -2.98
CA VAL A 137 -3.91 -15.68 -1.52
C VAL A 137 -3.42 -14.43 -0.76
N ASP A 138 -4.35 -13.52 -0.45
CA ASP A 138 -4.12 -12.36 0.41
C ASP A 138 -4.56 -12.60 1.87
N GLY A 139 -4.50 -11.55 2.70
CA GLY A 139 -4.98 -11.62 4.09
C GLY A 139 -6.49 -11.86 4.23
N ASN A 140 -7.30 -11.52 3.22
CA ASN A 140 -8.73 -11.83 3.18
C ASN A 140 -8.96 -13.31 2.92
N VAL A 141 -8.34 -13.85 1.87
CA VAL A 141 -8.42 -15.25 1.49
C VAL A 141 -7.88 -16.16 2.59
N LEU A 142 -6.72 -15.83 3.17
CA LEU A 142 -6.17 -16.59 4.31
C LEU A 142 -7.19 -16.71 5.44
N ARG A 143 -7.84 -15.61 5.82
CA ARG A 143 -8.86 -15.59 6.89
C ARG A 143 -10.11 -16.37 6.53
N VAL A 144 -10.60 -16.23 5.29
CA VAL A 144 -11.79 -16.94 4.82
C VAL A 144 -11.54 -18.45 4.84
N VAL A 145 -10.45 -18.90 4.23
CA VAL A 145 -10.12 -20.33 4.11
C VAL A 145 -9.88 -20.94 5.48
N THR A 146 -9.11 -20.29 6.36
CA THR A 146 -8.85 -20.86 7.69
C THR A 146 -10.10 -20.92 8.55
N ARG A 147 -11.00 -19.94 8.49
CA ARG A 147 -12.29 -20.00 9.21
C ARG A 147 -13.20 -21.10 8.69
N ILE A 148 -13.31 -21.23 7.36
CA ILE A 148 -14.15 -22.28 6.75
C ILE A 148 -13.65 -23.66 7.15
N ASN A 149 -12.33 -23.89 7.11
CA ASN A 149 -11.72 -25.18 7.42
C ASN A 149 -11.46 -25.42 8.91
N GLY A 150 -11.60 -24.42 9.78
CA GLY A 150 -11.23 -24.50 11.19
C GLY A 150 -9.71 -24.65 11.40
N ASP A 151 -8.91 -24.04 10.53
CA ASP A 151 -7.45 -24.15 10.54
C ASP A 151 -6.82 -23.09 11.46
N GLU A 152 -6.18 -23.55 12.54
CA GLU A 152 -5.56 -22.71 13.56
C GLU A 152 -4.06 -22.46 13.34
N ARG A 153 -3.51 -22.85 12.17
CA ARG A 153 -2.11 -22.53 11.85
C ARG A 153 -1.90 -21.02 11.72
N ASP A 154 -0.72 -20.55 12.13
CA ASP A 154 -0.34 -19.15 11.98
C ASP A 154 -0.30 -18.73 10.50
N ILE A 155 -1.19 -17.81 10.12
CA ILE A 155 -1.30 -17.33 8.73
C ILE A 155 -0.14 -16.41 8.31
N THR A 156 0.73 -16.02 9.24
CA THR A 156 1.94 -15.27 8.91
C THR A 156 3.06 -16.16 8.37
N ALA A 157 3.03 -17.47 8.67
CA ALA A 157 4.02 -18.43 8.22
C ALA A 157 3.89 -18.76 6.72
N GLN A 158 5.01 -18.79 6.01
CA GLN A 158 5.03 -19.08 4.57
C GLN A 158 4.50 -20.49 4.24
N ALA A 159 4.73 -21.46 5.13
CA ALA A 159 4.20 -22.82 4.98
C ALA A 159 2.67 -22.84 4.98
N THR A 160 2.02 -22.06 5.85
CA THR A 160 0.56 -21.93 5.91
C THR A 160 0.00 -21.32 4.62
N LYS A 161 0.64 -20.26 4.10
CA LYS A 161 0.22 -19.64 2.83
C LYS A 161 0.31 -20.62 1.65
N ARG A 162 1.40 -21.39 1.57
CA ARG A 162 1.57 -22.44 0.55
C ARG A 162 0.53 -23.55 0.68
N ALA A 163 0.24 -23.99 1.91
CA ALA A 163 -0.78 -25.01 2.15
C ALA A 163 -2.17 -24.52 1.73
N ILE A 164 -2.53 -23.27 2.03
CA ILE A 164 -3.81 -22.68 1.62
C ILE A 164 -3.89 -22.52 0.09
N ALA A 165 -2.81 -22.09 -0.56
CA ALA A 165 -2.77 -22.04 -2.03
C ALA A 165 -3.00 -23.44 -2.65
N ALA A 166 -2.38 -24.48 -2.09
CA ALA A 166 -2.55 -25.86 -2.54
C ALA A 166 -3.99 -26.39 -2.32
N GLN A 167 -4.67 -25.95 -1.25
CA GLN A 167 -6.07 -26.29 -1.01
C GLN A 167 -7.02 -25.61 -2.00
N LEU A 168 -6.71 -24.38 -2.41
CA LEU A 168 -7.53 -23.63 -3.36
C LEU A 168 -7.34 -24.10 -4.80
N SER A 169 -6.12 -24.46 -5.21
CA SER A 169 -5.80 -24.83 -6.59
C SER A 169 -6.78 -25.84 -7.24
N PRO A 170 -7.17 -26.96 -6.61
CA PRO A 170 -8.07 -27.93 -7.24
C PRO A 170 -9.54 -27.51 -7.27
N ILE A 171 -9.95 -26.47 -6.53
CA ILE A 171 -11.35 -26.04 -6.42
C ILE A 171 -11.66 -24.78 -7.24
N ILE A 172 -10.66 -24.15 -7.86
CA ILE A 172 -10.87 -22.99 -8.72
C ILE A 172 -11.66 -23.43 -9.96
N PRO A 173 -12.86 -22.87 -10.22
CA PRO A 173 -13.65 -23.23 -11.39
C PRO A 173 -12.97 -22.79 -12.69
N LEU A 174 -12.69 -23.74 -13.59
CA LEU A 174 -12.01 -23.49 -14.86
C LEU A 174 -12.77 -22.51 -15.77
N HIS A 175 -14.10 -22.42 -15.63
CA HIS A 175 -14.96 -21.55 -16.43
C HIS A 175 -15.10 -20.13 -15.86
N ALA A 176 -14.63 -19.88 -14.62
CA ALA A 176 -14.78 -18.60 -13.94
C ALA A 176 -13.66 -18.32 -12.90
N PRO A 177 -12.37 -18.50 -13.23
CA PRO A 177 -11.27 -18.34 -12.27
C PRO A 177 -11.07 -16.88 -11.82
N ASP A 178 -11.34 -15.93 -12.73
CA ASP A 178 -11.37 -14.49 -12.49
C ASP A 178 -12.41 -14.14 -11.42
N LYS A 179 -13.65 -14.60 -11.61
CA LYS A 179 -14.75 -14.35 -10.67
C LYS A 179 -14.53 -15.03 -9.34
N PHE A 180 -14.04 -16.27 -9.33
CA PHE A 180 -13.75 -16.99 -8.09
C PHE A 180 -12.69 -16.26 -7.26
N THR A 181 -11.61 -15.80 -7.90
CA THR A 181 -10.55 -15.05 -7.25
C THR A 181 -11.10 -13.77 -6.60
N GLN A 182 -11.84 -12.97 -7.38
CA GLN A 182 -12.41 -11.73 -6.87
C GLN A 182 -13.46 -11.96 -5.78
N ALA A 183 -14.28 -13.01 -5.91
CA ALA A 183 -15.28 -13.39 -4.94
C ALA A 183 -14.67 -13.79 -3.60
N MET A 184 -13.56 -14.54 -3.60
CA MET A 184 -12.83 -14.90 -2.38
C MET A 184 -12.34 -13.64 -1.62
N MET A 185 -11.78 -12.68 -2.35
CA MET A 185 -11.35 -11.40 -1.77
C MET A 185 -12.54 -10.57 -1.27
N GLU A 186 -13.61 -10.49 -2.07
CA GLU A 186 -14.83 -9.75 -1.76
C GLU A 186 -15.52 -10.28 -0.50
N LEU A 187 -15.62 -11.61 -0.37
CA LEU A 187 -16.19 -12.28 0.78
C LEU A 187 -15.42 -11.92 2.06
N GLY A 188 -14.10 -11.97 2.02
CA GLY A 188 -13.27 -11.54 3.15
C GLY A 188 -13.40 -10.05 3.44
N ALA A 189 -13.50 -9.21 2.42
CA ALA A 189 -13.57 -7.76 2.58
C ALA A 189 -14.91 -7.26 3.16
N THR A 190 -16.02 -7.95 2.85
CA THR A 190 -17.38 -7.42 3.10
C THR A 190 -18.20 -8.25 4.09
N VAL A 191 -17.91 -9.55 4.24
CA VAL A 191 -18.70 -10.47 5.08
C VAL A 191 -17.84 -11.09 6.18
N CYS A 192 -16.75 -11.76 5.81
CA CYS A 192 -15.86 -12.44 6.75
C CYS A 192 -14.81 -11.46 7.29
N LEU A 193 -15.23 -10.52 8.15
CA LEU A 193 -14.45 -9.35 8.55
C LEU A 193 -13.27 -9.69 9.51
N PRO A 194 -12.14 -8.93 9.47
CA PRO A 194 -10.96 -9.18 10.30
C PRO A 194 -11.01 -8.54 11.70
N ASN A 195 -11.79 -7.48 11.89
CA ASN A 195 -11.80 -6.63 13.10
C ASN A 195 -13.23 -6.49 13.64
N GLY A 196 -13.83 -7.60 14.04
CA GLY A 196 -15.21 -7.65 14.52
C GLY A 196 -15.89 -8.94 14.13
N ALA A 197 -17.15 -9.10 14.57
CA ALA A 197 -17.95 -10.26 14.23
C ALA A 197 -18.17 -10.33 12.70
N PRO A 198 -17.91 -11.47 12.05
CA PRO A 198 -18.26 -11.68 10.65
C PRO A 198 -19.78 -11.66 10.47
N GLN A 199 -20.24 -11.25 9.29
CA GLN A 199 -21.66 -11.23 8.94
C GLN A 199 -22.12 -12.62 8.48
N CYS A 200 -21.97 -13.65 9.31
CA CYS A 200 -22.18 -15.06 8.94
C CYS A 200 -23.57 -15.35 8.36
N GLN A 201 -24.60 -14.60 8.75
CA GLN A 201 -25.96 -14.73 8.20
C GLN A 201 -26.04 -14.44 6.70
N ARG A 202 -25.09 -13.67 6.15
CA ARG A 202 -24.99 -13.30 4.74
C ARG A 202 -23.90 -14.10 4.00
N CYS A 203 -23.28 -15.06 4.67
CA CYS A 203 -22.12 -15.78 4.15
C CYS A 203 -22.56 -17.02 3.34
N PRO A 204 -22.12 -17.17 2.09
CA PRO A 204 -22.40 -18.37 1.30
C PRO A 204 -21.75 -19.64 1.86
N ALA A 205 -20.80 -19.49 2.79
CA ALA A 205 -20.13 -20.60 3.46
C ALA A 205 -20.75 -21.01 4.79
N ARG A 206 -21.83 -20.35 5.22
CA ARG A 206 -22.36 -20.47 6.60
C ARG A 206 -22.59 -21.91 7.03
N ASP A 207 -23.27 -22.70 6.20
CA ASP A 207 -23.77 -24.03 6.57
C ASP A 207 -22.67 -25.09 6.68
N PHE A 208 -21.47 -24.81 6.16
CA PHE A 208 -20.31 -25.70 6.22
C PHE A 208 -19.07 -25.06 6.86
N CYS A 209 -19.16 -23.83 7.36
CA CYS A 209 -18.03 -23.14 7.99
C CYS A 209 -17.79 -23.67 9.41
N VAL A 210 -16.64 -24.31 9.62
CA VAL A 210 -16.25 -24.87 10.93
C VAL A 210 -16.18 -23.80 12.00
N ALA A 211 -15.59 -22.63 11.71
CA ALA A 211 -15.48 -21.56 12.68
C ALA A 211 -16.82 -20.92 13.08
N TYR A 212 -17.84 -21.01 12.21
CA TYR A 212 -19.20 -20.59 12.55
C TYR A 212 -19.88 -21.64 13.44
N ALA A 213 -19.82 -22.92 13.06
CA ALA A 213 -20.42 -24.02 13.82
C ALA A 213 -19.87 -24.13 15.25
N GLN A 214 -18.60 -23.78 15.45
CA GLN A 214 -17.90 -23.87 16.74
C GLN A 214 -17.75 -22.53 17.48
N ASP A 215 -18.34 -21.44 16.96
CA ASP A 215 -18.15 -20.08 17.47
C ASP A 215 -16.67 -19.71 17.73
N SER A 216 -15.78 -20.09 16.81
CA SER A 216 -14.33 -19.89 16.91
C SER A 216 -13.79 -18.78 15.99
N TRP A 217 -14.67 -18.05 15.30
CA TRP A 217 -14.30 -16.97 14.38
C TRP A 217 -13.46 -15.85 15.03
N SER A 218 -13.56 -15.66 16.35
CA SER A 218 -12.79 -14.65 17.11
C SER A 218 -11.33 -15.07 17.34
N ARG A 219 -11.06 -16.39 17.29
CA ARG A 219 -9.74 -17.01 17.48
C ARG A 219 -9.03 -17.28 16.15
N ILE A 220 -9.79 -17.43 15.06
CA ILE A 220 -9.28 -17.71 13.71
C ILE A 220 -9.44 -16.46 12.84
N PRO A 221 -8.38 -15.97 12.16
CA PRO A 221 -7.10 -16.64 11.93
C PRO A 221 -6.10 -16.38 13.06
N VAL A 222 -5.28 -17.39 13.34
CA VAL A 222 -4.13 -17.25 14.23
C VAL A 222 -3.05 -16.41 13.54
N LYS A 223 -2.51 -15.43 14.24
CA LYS A 223 -1.42 -14.57 13.78
C LYS A 223 -0.34 -14.50 14.86
N ALA A 224 0.92 -14.62 14.46
CA ALA A 224 2.02 -14.32 15.36
C ALA A 224 1.90 -12.88 15.94
N PRO A 225 2.28 -12.68 17.22
CA PRO A 225 2.27 -11.36 17.83
C PRO A 225 3.20 -10.40 17.07
N LYS A 226 2.77 -9.15 16.92
CA LYS A 226 3.60 -8.11 16.31
C LYS A 226 4.73 -7.72 17.26
N ARG A 227 5.92 -7.49 16.72
CA ARG A 227 7.02 -6.88 17.49
C ARG A 227 6.62 -5.47 17.94
N PRO A 228 7.05 -5.02 19.13
CA PRO A 228 6.84 -3.64 19.55
C PRO A 228 7.53 -2.68 18.58
N ARG A 229 6.94 -1.51 18.38
CA ARG A 229 7.53 -0.46 17.54
C ARG A 229 8.65 0.22 18.30
N ARG A 230 9.70 0.62 17.59
CA ARG A 230 10.69 1.58 18.11
C ARG A 230 10.06 2.97 18.14
N ILE A 231 10.25 3.72 19.22
CA ILE A 231 9.88 5.14 19.29
C ILE A 231 11.11 5.98 18.94
N GLU A 232 10.93 7.00 18.09
CA GLU A 232 11.94 7.99 17.76
C GLU A 232 11.41 9.39 18.07
N GLU A 233 12.07 10.06 19.01
CA GLU A 233 11.89 11.49 19.26
C GLU A 233 12.69 12.27 18.21
N ARG A 234 12.01 13.10 17.42
CA ARG A 234 12.63 13.86 16.33
C ARG A 234 12.27 15.34 16.41
N THR A 235 13.25 16.21 16.24
CA THR A 235 13.01 17.63 16.00
C THR A 235 12.94 17.88 14.50
N VAL A 236 11.87 18.53 14.05
CA VAL A 236 11.66 18.96 12.67
C VAL A 236 11.96 20.46 12.58
N TRP A 237 12.93 20.83 11.77
CA TRP A 237 13.38 22.19 11.55
C TRP A 237 12.65 22.79 10.34
N LEU A 238 11.63 23.60 10.61
CA LEU A 238 10.90 24.37 9.60
C LEU A 238 11.66 25.67 9.35
N LEU A 239 12.60 25.62 8.42
CA LEU A 239 13.42 26.76 8.01
C LEU A 239 12.66 27.58 6.99
N ILE A 240 12.38 28.84 7.32
CA ILE A 240 11.53 29.74 6.54
C ILE A 240 12.37 30.91 6.06
N HIS A 241 12.28 31.23 4.78
CA HIS A 241 12.81 32.48 4.22
C HIS A 241 11.73 33.07 3.31
N GLU A 242 11.28 34.28 3.65
CA GLU A 242 10.11 34.91 3.03
C GLU A 242 8.90 33.93 3.04
N ASN A 243 8.36 33.60 1.85
CA ASN A 243 7.21 32.72 1.63
C ASN A 243 7.64 31.32 1.17
N ARG A 244 8.82 30.86 1.58
CA ARG A 244 9.41 29.57 1.18
C ARG A 244 9.89 28.80 2.41
N VAL A 245 9.79 27.48 2.33
CA VAL A 245 10.31 26.54 3.34
C VAL A 245 11.41 25.68 2.75
N ALA A 246 12.46 25.41 3.51
CA ALA A 246 13.55 24.54 3.06
C ALA A 246 13.13 23.06 3.10
N LEU A 247 13.47 22.34 2.05
CA LEU A 247 13.35 20.88 1.97
C LEU A 247 14.69 20.25 1.64
N ARG A 248 14.88 19.01 2.09
CA ARG A 248 15.96 18.14 1.64
C ARG A 248 15.43 16.81 1.14
N GLN A 249 16.19 16.15 0.28
CA GLN A 249 15.84 14.81 -0.17
C GLN A 249 16.45 13.75 0.77
N ARG A 250 15.64 12.78 1.18
CA ARG A 250 16.10 11.64 1.99
C ARG A 250 17.05 10.75 1.17
N PRO A 251 18.02 10.08 1.81
CA PRO A 251 18.89 9.12 1.14
C PRO A 251 18.13 8.07 0.32
N PRO A 252 18.75 7.45 -0.71
CA PRO A 252 18.09 6.48 -1.60
C PRO A 252 17.78 5.14 -0.92
N LYS A 253 18.19 4.95 0.34
CA LYS A 253 17.95 3.73 1.13
C LYS A 253 17.37 4.09 2.49
N GLY A 254 16.59 3.17 3.06
CA GLY A 254 16.00 3.31 4.39
C GLY A 254 14.54 3.78 4.37
N LEU A 255 14.06 4.22 5.53
CA LEU A 255 12.68 4.67 5.71
C LEU A 255 12.41 5.91 4.87
N LEU A 256 11.32 5.89 4.10
CA LEU A 256 10.91 6.99 3.21
C LEU A 256 12.01 7.41 2.21
N ALA A 257 12.86 6.46 1.81
CA ALA A 257 13.97 6.69 0.91
C ALA A 257 13.58 7.54 -0.31
N GLY A 258 14.44 8.49 -0.70
CA GLY A 258 14.30 9.33 -1.89
C GLY A 258 13.15 10.34 -1.89
N LEU A 259 12.33 10.39 -0.84
CA LEU A 259 11.28 11.41 -0.70
C LEU A 259 11.85 12.73 -0.17
N TRP A 260 11.11 13.81 -0.40
CA TRP A 260 11.41 15.11 0.18
C TRP A 260 10.92 15.18 1.63
N GLU A 261 11.64 15.92 2.46
CA GLU A 261 11.26 16.15 3.85
C GLU A 261 11.65 17.55 4.32
N PHE A 262 10.98 18.00 5.37
CA PHE A 262 11.51 19.04 6.22
C PHE A 262 12.72 18.48 6.97
N PRO A 263 13.87 19.19 7.04
CA PRO A 263 15.04 18.72 7.76
C PRO A 263 14.70 18.30 9.19
N ASN A 264 15.12 17.11 9.61
CA ASN A 264 14.75 16.59 10.91
C ASN A 264 15.75 15.55 11.43
N GLU A 265 16.03 15.61 12.73
CA GLU A 265 17.03 14.76 13.39
C GLU A 265 16.50 14.16 14.69
N LEU A 266 17.19 13.14 15.21
CA LEU A 266 16.86 12.55 16.50
C LEU A 266 17.17 13.53 17.64
N GLY A 267 16.27 13.60 18.63
CA GLY A 267 16.39 14.54 19.74
C GLY A 267 16.36 15.99 19.24
N THR A 268 17.24 16.83 19.79
CA THR A 268 17.35 18.27 19.47
C THR A 268 18.55 18.60 18.58
N GLN A 269 19.11 17.62 17.88
CA GLN A 269 20.27 17.82 17.02
C GLN A 269 19.91 18.68 15.81
N LEU A 270 20.87 19.50 15.36
CA LEU A 270 20.76 20.21 14.09
C LEU A 270 21.04 19.24 12.93
N PRO A 271 20.47 19.50 11.73
CA PRO A 271 20.82 18.76 10.53
C PRO A 271 22.34 18.81 10.31
N PRO A 272 23.02 17.66 10.08
CA PRO A 272 24.48 17.63 9.97
C PRO A 272 25.01 18.41 8.76
N GLU A 273 24.17 18.65 7.75
CA GLU A 273 24.51 19.47 6.59
C GLU A 273 24.47 20.98 6.90
N TRP A 274 23.87 21.38 8.03
CA TRP A 274 23.81 22.77 8.45
C TRP A 274 25.15 23.18 9.08
N THR A 275 25.84 24.11 8.43
CA THR A 275 27.11 24.67 8.93
C THR A 275 26.88 26.07 9.46
N GLY A 276 27.09 26.27 10.76
CA GLY A 276 26.94 27.57 11.43
C GLY A 276 25.95 27.54 12.58
N ASP A 277 25.76 28.70 13.21
CA ASP A 277 24.80 28.84 14.31
C ASP A 277 23.38 28.92 13.76
N MET A 278 22.48 28.10 14.30
CA MET A 278 21.06 28.15 13.95
C MET A 278 20.41 29.32 14.69
N PRO A 279 19.71 30.25 14.01
CA PRO A 279 18.94 31.28 14.68
C PRO A 279 17.94 30.68 15.68
N GLN A 280 17.56 31.47 16.69
CA GLN A 280 16.61 31.01 17.69
C GLN A 280 15.26 30.70 17.04
N GLY A 281 14.86 29.44 17.11
CA GLY A 281 13.56 28.98 16.64
C GLY A 281 12.44 29.25 17.65
N ARG A 282 11.20 29.38 17.13
CA ARG A 282 9.98 29.30 17.93
C ARG A 282 9.42 27.87 17.88
N PHE A 283 8.80 27.44 18.97
CA PHE A 283 8.07 26.18 18.99
C PHE A 283 6.89 26.23 18.00
N GLY A 284 6.83 25.22 17.13
CA GLY A 284 5.80 25.07 16.10
C GLY A 284 4.72 24.04 16.45
N GLY A 285 4.89 23.26 17.52
CA GLY A 285 3.93 22.22 17.91
C GLY A 285 4.55 20.82 17.96
N VAL A 286 3.72 19.85 18.32
CA VAL A 286 4.08 18.43 18.33
C VAL A 286 3.15 17.62 17.45
N ALA A 287 3.70 16.58 16.83
CA ALA A 287 2.93 15.64 16.02
C ALA A 287 3.40 14.22 16.27
N ARG A 288 2.54 13.25 15.98
CA ARG A 288 2.88 11.83 16.07
C ARG A 288 2.54 11.13 14.77
N HIS A 289 3.46 10.31 14.28
CA HIS A 289 3.22 9.48 13.11
C HIS A 289 3.60 8.02 13.36
N ILE A 290 2.72 7.10 12.97
CA ILE A 290 2.88 5.67 13.22
C ILE A 290 3.16 4.94 11.93
N PHE A 291 4.34 4.32 11.83
CA PHE A 291 4.66 3.32 10.82
C PHE A 291 4.43 1.91 11.37
N SER A 292 4.62 0.90 10.52
CA SER A 292 4.46 -0.49 10.92
C SER A 292 5.52 -0.99 11.91
N HIS A 293 6.73 -0.43 11.87
CA HIS A 293 7.88 -0.87 12.68
C HIS A 293 8.50 0.23 13.55
N VAL A 294 8.13 1.49 13.33
CA VAL A 294 8.64 2.65 14.07
C VAL A 294 7.51 3.65 14.28
N GLU A 295 7.62 4.44 15.33
CA GLU A 295 6.73 5.54 15.67
C GLU A 295 7.57 6.81 15.82
N TRP A 296 7.21 7.87 15.11
CA TRP A 296 7.86 9.17 15.19
C TRP A 296 7.05 10.10 16.09
N HIS A 297 7.72 10.67 17.07
CA HIS A 297 7.23 11.75 17.91
C HIS A 297 7.99 13.00 17.46
N LEU A 298 7.28 13.91 16.82
CA LEU A 298 7.83 15.07 16.14
C LEU A 298 7.63 16.31 16.99
N THR A 299 8.69 17.09 17.16
CA THR A 299 8.64 18.46 17.70
C THR A 299 9.05 19.43 16.61
N ALA A 300 8.15 20.32 16.19
CA ALA A 300 8.45 21.31 15.17
C ALA A 300 9.13 22.54 15.79
N GLN A 301 10.21 23.01 15.16
CA GLN A 301 10.87 24.28 15.45
C GLN A 301 10.83 25.13 14.19
N VAL A 302 10.22 26.31 14.28
CA VAL A 302 10.13 27.26 13.17
C VAL A 302 11.27 28.27 13.32
N VAL A 303 12.10 28.37 12.29
CA VAL A 303 13.28 29.24 12.29
C VAL A 303 13.21 30.10 11.03
N ARG A 304 13.17 31.43 11.22
CA ARG A 304 13.19 32.39 10.11
C ARG A 304 14.63 32.78 9.80
N LEU A 305 15.01 32.63 8.54
CA LEU A 305 16.35 32.95 8.04
C LEU A 305 16.33 34.30 7.32
N GLU A 306 17.31 35.15 7.64
CA GLU A 306 17.50 36.43 6.96
C GLU A 306 18.10 36.23 5.56
N GLU A 307 18.97 35.24 5.40
CA GLU A 307 19.60 34.88 4.13
C GLU A 307 18.93 33.64 3.50
N ASP A 308 19.02 33.52 2.17
CA ASP A 308 18.45 32.41 1.40
C ASP A 308 19.45 31.27 1.15
N GLN A 309 20.60 31.28 1.80
CA GLN A 309 21.61 30.24 1.64
C GLN A 309 21.15 28.93 2.27
N LEU A 310 21.21 27.84 1.48
CA LEU A 310 20.91 26.49 1.93
C LEU A 310 22.09 25.55 1.70
N PRO A 311 22.21 24.48 2.50
CA PRO A 311 23.17 23.41 2.22
C PRO A 311 22.98 22.80 0.83
N THR A 312 24.07 22.27 0.27
CA THR A 312 24.05 21.62 -1.05
C THR A 312 23.00 20.51 -1.12
N GLY A 313 22.16 20.53 -2.16
CA GLY A 313 21.11 19.55 -2.40
C GLY A 313 19.78 19.82 -1.71
N TRP A 314 19.70 20.89 -0.90
CA TRP A 314 18.45 21.38 -0.35
C TRP A 314 17.80 22.37 -1.33
N VAL A 315 16.50 22.58 -1.18
CA VAL A 315 15.73 23.47 -2.04
C VAL A 315 14.79 24.33 -1.22
N TRP A 316 14.60 25.57 -1.67
CA TRP A 316 13.47 26.38 -1.24
C TRP A 316 12.21 25.91 -1.95
N CYS A 317 11.11 25.88 -1.21
CA CYS A 317 9.85 25.38 -1.71
C CYS A 317 8.69 26.30 -1.29
N THR A 318 7.89 26.72 -2.25
CA THR A 318 6.63 27.45 -2.01
C THR A 318 5.50 26.49 -1.66
N TRP A 319 4.37 27.04 -1.20
CA TRP A 319 3.17 26.24 -0.95
C TRP A 319 2.65 25.52 -2.22
N GLN A 320 2.71 26.19 -3.37
CA GLN A 320 2.27 25.60 -4.63
C GLN A 320 3.18 24.45 -5.05
N GLU A 321 4.50 24.60 -4.88
CA GLU A 321 5.45 23.54 -5.22
C GLU A 321 5.36 22.34 -4.25
N LEU A 322 5.05 22.57 -2.97
CA LEU A 322 4.69 21.49 -2.05
C LEU A 322 3.46 20.72 -2.55
N ALA A 323 2.47 21.42 -3.10
CA ALA A 323 1.25 20.81 -3.62
C ALA A 323 1.48 20.05 -4.93
N ASP A 324 2.41 20.48 -5.79
CA ASP A 324 2.50 19.99 -7.18
C ASP A 324 3.76 19.18 -7.50
N ILE A 325 4.90 19.52 -6.89
CA ILE A 325 6.23 19.05 -7.30
C ILE A 325 6.79 18.10 -6.26
N TYR A 326 6.89 18.56 -5.02
CA TYR A 326 7.64 17.86 -3.99
C TYR A 326 6.77 16.84 -3.24
N ALA A 327 7.16 15.57 -3.32
CA ALA A 327 6.47 14.48 -2.63
C ALA A 327 6.93 14.40 -1.16
N VAL A 328 6.26 15.16 -0.29
CA VAL A 328 6.47 15.11 1.18
C VAL A 328 5.52 14.06 1.79
N PRO A 329 6.03 13.07 2.54
CA PRO A 329 5.20 12.00 3.07
C PRO A 329 4.28 12.47 4.20
N ASN A 330 3.14 11.78 4.36
CA ASN A 330 2.18 12.02 5.45
C ASN A 330 2.79 11.86 6.86
N ALA A 331 4.04 11.39 6.97
CA ALA A 331 4.84 11.47 8.19
C ALA A 331 4.90 12.89 8.76
N PHE A 332 4.90 13.89 7.89
CA PHE A 332 4.95 15.31 8.26
C PHE A 332 3.59 16.00 8.25
N ALA A 333 2.49 15.28 8.04
CA ALA A 333 1.15 15.88 7.93
C ALA A 333 0.80 16.74 9.17
N GLY A 334 1.22 16.33 10.37
CA GLY A 334 0.96 17.07 11.61
C GLY A 334 1.75 18.37 11.78
N VAL A 335 2.71 18.68 10.90
CA VAL A 335 3.41 19.97 10.89
C VAL A 335 3.07 20.82 9.66
N MET A 336 2.25 20.31 8.74
CA MET A 336 1.91 21.01 7.48
C MET A 336 1.10 22.28 7.70
N ASP A 337 0.22 22.32 8.70
CA ASP A 337 -0.57 23.51 9.00
C ASP A 337 0.33 24.68 9.42
N VAL A 338 1.36 24.41 10.23
CA VAL A 338 2.36 25.40 10.65
C VAL A 338 3.14 25.91 9.43
N VAL A 339 3.55 25.00 8.53
CA VAL A 339 4.22 25.39 7.29
C VAL A 339 3.34 26.30 6.46
N LYS A 340 2.05 25.95 6.32
CA LYS A 340 1.07 26.75 5.57
C LYS A 340 0.95 28.17 6.12
N GLU A 341 0.79 28.29 7.44
CA GLU A 341 0.71 29.59 8.14
C GLU A 341 1.96 30.44 7.90
N GLU A 342 3.15 29.83 7.95
CA GLU A 342 4.40 30.57 7.83
C GLU A 342 4.70 31.07 6.41
N ILE A 343 4.25 30.34 5.38
CA ILE A 343 4.62 30.65 3.98
C ILE A 343 3.45 31.16 3.11
N GLN A 344 2.22 31.15 3.62
CA GLN A 344 1.05 31.74 2.95
C GLN A 344 0.46 32.95 3.70
N GLY A 345 1.06 33.33 4.84
CA GLY A 345 0.60 34.42 5.70
C GLY A 345 0.50 35.77 5.00
#